data_AF-A0A0F9L5I4-F1
#
_entry.id   AF-A0A0F9L5I4-F1
#
_cell.length_a   1.000
_cell.length_b   1.000
_cell.length_c   1.000
_cell.angle_alpha   90.00
_cell.angle_beta   90.00
_cell.angle_gamma   90.00
#
_symmetry.space_group_name_H-M   'P 1'
#
loop_
_entity.id
_entity.type
_entity.pdbx_description
1 polymer ?
#
loop_
_entity_poly.entity_id
_entity_poly.type
_entity_poly.pdbx_seq_one_letter_code
_entity_poly.pdbx_strand_id
1 'polypeptide(L)'
;MPTRQNVIRKALLVFCCFVLGAVTLAEGKVIDSPGGLDLKDVVKAINFGITTDQVIGGVTFRAAGANSTVDGVKNTALGAVNVGAGRQTLPNIGSSDDDNALEQILGTSILGSNQTKNNIEMNISVPNGYYKAQLIIYDGWKAVTGGTRNVNHYAEGTKCAVNRDDYVEQGNTPNAGSVSSYVFEVIDGEINLKLEGLVPNAHLSGVVINKLSSLNAVDLKPGDSFVQYDIGESKRNALMESLAPEIREQYLTLEDHLIKRSMFDKVAKQTLRQDALILKTDRDPVDVVLRRTAALLTDIQKMNDATDMSGFAAELKQLQEEAAKQNDLQTPERIEIYAETCKLRRRIAFSNPLVRGIKDIAFIKRHGALLTHMVDQFYGIAAMPGGGLYVLEDAFSDDQKVRDVLANAVVEKGSLKGQKLSGGRSKRWNMRFHDGWQTSQVPTLFGEETEGGAFLSPELSFDGKQILFAYTECKGSRIHHAHMDHSKGHWDEGRVYNIFKINVDGSGLEQITD
;
A
#
# COMPACT_ATOMS: atom_id res chain seq x y z
N MET A 1 20.52 -31.06 -11.19
CA MET A 1 19.57 -30.82 -12.31
C MET A 1 18.53 -31.93 -12.32
N PRO A 2 17.23 -31.65 -12.08
CA PRO A 2 16.18 -32.60 -12.40
C PRO A 2 15.91 -32.56 -13.91
N THR A 3 15.75 -33.74 -14.51
CA THR A 3 15.62 -33.93 -15.96
C THR A 3 14.27 -33.47 -16.52
N ARG A 4 14.32 -32.88 -17.72
CA ARG A 4 13.23 -32.26 -18.52
C ARG A 4 11.95 -33.12 -18.67
N GLN A 5 12.02 -34.43 -18.45
CA GLN A 5 10.88 -35.35 -18.54
C GLN A 5 9.90 -35.26 -17.36
N ASN A 6 10.34 -34.85 -16.16
CA ASN A 6 9.45 -34.70 -15.01
C ASN A 6 8.59 -33.41 -15.07
N VAL A 7 9.05 -32.40 -15.81
CA VAL A 7 8.30 -31.16 -16.07
C VAL A 7 7.18 -31.41 -17.08
N ILE A 8 7.41 -32.27 -18.08
CA ILE A 8 6.42 -32.60 -19.13
C ILE A 8 5.26 -33.46 -18.58
N ARG A 9 5.51 -34.35 -17.60
CA ARG A 9 4.43 -35.14 -16.96
C ARG A 9 3.54 -34.29 -16.05
N LYS A 10 4.07 -33.26 -15.37
CA LYS A 10 3.25 -32.28 -14.63
C LYS A 10 2.44 -31.38 -15.57
N ALA A 11 3.01 -31.01 -16.72
CA ALA A 11 2.30 -30.21 -17.72
C ALA A 11 1.16 -30.99 -18.42
N LEU A 12 1.34 -32.30 -18.67
CA LEU A 12 0.31 -33.11 -19.35
C LEU A 12 -0.91 -33.44 -18.47
N LEU A 13 -0.75 -33.56 -17.15
CA LEU A 13 -1.89 -33.82 -16.25
C LEU A 13 -2.76 -32.56 -16.06
N VAL A 14 -2.12 -31.38 -16.04
CA VAL A 14 -2.82 -30.09 -15.97
C VAL A 14 -3.59 -29.82 -17.26
N PHE A 15 -3.09 -30.29 -18.42
CA PHE A 15 -3.71 -30.04 -19.73
C PHE A 15 -5.06 -30.77 -19.95
N CYS A 16 -5.33 -31.87 -19.25
CA CYS A 16 -6.62 -32.56 -19.36
C CYS A 16 -7.79 -31.84 -18.65
N CYS A 17 -7.51 -30.87 -17.78
CA CYS A 17 -8.54 -30.02 -17.16
C CYS A 17 -8.73 -28.67 -17.89
N PHE A 18 -7.88 -28.35 -18.87
CA PHE A 18 -7.91 -27.06 -19.59
C PHE A 18 -9.06 -26.92 -20.61
N VAL A 19 -9.87 -27.95 -20.83
CA VAL A 19 -10.89 -27.97 -21.90
C VAL A 19 -12.25 -27.41 -21.47
N LEU A 20 -12.47 -27.07 -20.19
CA LEU A 20 -13.73 -26.45 -19.75
C LEU A 20 -13.44 -25.22 -18.88
N GLY A 21 -13.04 -24.13 -19.54
CA GLY A 21 -12.96 -22.79 -18.96
C GLY A 21 -14.34 -22.21 -18.64
N ALA A 22 -15.03 -22.82 -17.68
CA ALA A 22 -16.12 -22.20 -16.97
C ALA A 22 -15.73 -22.21 -15.49
N VAL A 23 -15.49 -21.02 -14.92
CA VAL A 23 -15.64 -20.84 -13.48
C VAL A 23 -17.08 -21.19 -13.19
N THR A 24 -17.35 -22.40 -12.69
CA THR A 24 -18.66 -22.71 -12.13
C THR A 24 -18.79 -21.85 -10.89
N LEU A 25 -19.59 -20.79 -10.99
CA LEU A 25 -19.95 -19.98 -9.83
C LEU A 25 -20.59 -20.90 -8.81
N ALA A 26 -20.14 -20.79 -7.55
CA ALA A 26 -20.64 -21.64 -6.48
C ALA A 26 -22.13 -21.40 -6.25
N GLU A 27 -22.95 -22.44 -6.47
CA GLU A 27 -24.32 -22.48 -5.97
C GLU A 27 -24.29 -22.96 -4.51
N GLY A 28 -24.98 -22.24 -3.65
CA GLY A 28 -25.21 -22.63 -2.26
C GLY A 28 -26.10 -23.85 -2.18
N LYS A 29 -25.68 -24.83 -1.40
CA LYS A 29 -26.51 -25.99 -1.10
C LYS A 29 -27.35 -25.70 0.14
N VAL A 30 -28.65 -25.92 0.05
CA VAL A 30 -29.58 -25.81 1.18
C VAL A 30 -29.18 -26.81 2.28
N ILE A 31 -29.15 -26.34 3.53
CA ILE A 31 -28.91 -27.17 4.72
C ILE A 31 -30.13 -27.11 5.65
N ASP A 32 -30.98 -28.12 5.54
CA ASP A 32 -32.21 -28.32 6.31
C ASP A 32 -32.07 -29.49 7.31
N SER A 33 -30.85 -30.01 7.48
CA SER A 33 -30.50 -31.06 8.43
C SER A 33 -28.98 -31.10 8.66
N PRO A 34 -28.51 -31.65 9.79
CA PRO A 34 -27.08 -31.84 10.08
C PRO A 34 -26.30 -32.58 8.98
N GLY A 35 -26.97 -33.50 8.27
CA GLY A 35 -26.37 -34.25 7.16
C GLY A 35 -25.99 -33.41 5.94
N GLY A 36 -26.39 -32.13 5.91
CA GLY A 36 -25.97 -31.16 4.91
C GLY A 36 -24.49 -30.77 5.00
N LEU A 37 -23.84 -30.97 6.15
CA LEU A 37 -22.45 -30.62 6.41
C LEU A 37 -21.50 -31.79 6.17
N ASP A 38 -20.36 -31.53 5.53
CA ASP A 38 -19.28 -32.51 5.39
C ASP A 38 -18.41 -32.52 6.65
N LEU A 39 -18.68 -33.45 7.56
CA LEU A 39 -17.98 -33.57 8.84
C LEU A 39 -16.83 -34.59 8.84
N LYS A 40 -16.41 -35.06 7.66
CA LYS A 40 -15.29 -35.98 7.51
C LYS A 40 -13.96 -35.21 7.47
N ASP A 41 -12.91 -35.73 8.12
CA ASP A 41 -11.55 -35.18 8.06
C ASP A 41 -11.47 -33.68 8.42
N VAL A 42 -12.34 -33.24 9.35
CA VAL A 42 -12.41 -31.87 9.83
C VAL A 42 -11.16 -31.53 10.62
N VAL A 43 -10.47 -30.47 10.20
CA VAL A 43 -9.33 -29.92 10.92
C VAL A 43 -9.69 -28.67 11.74
N LYS A 44 -10.73 -27.94 11.33
CA LYS A 44 -11.26 -26.76 12.02
C LYS A 44 -12.77 -26.70 11.85
N ALA A 45 -13.50 -26.38 12.92
CA ALA A 45 -14.93 -26.08 12.89
C ALA A 45 -15.24 -24.95 13.87
N ILE A 46 -15.80 -23.85 13.37
CA ILE A 46 -16.07 -22.64 14.15
C ILE A 46 -17.56 -22.27 14.05
N ASN A 47 -18.14 -21.94 15.19
CA ASN A 47 -19.46 -21.32 15.33
C ASN A 47 -19.25 -19.83 15.63
N PHE A 48 -19.65 -18.96 14.71
CA PHE A 48 -19.43 -17.52 14.81
C PHE A 48 -20.58 -16.80 15.48
N GLY A 49 -20.25 -15.78 16.28
CA GLY A 49 -21.20 -14.85 16.87
C GLY A 49 -21.07 -14.77 18.39
N ILE A 50 -22.13 -14.31 19.04
CA ILE A 50 -22.22 -14.34 20.50
C ILE A 50 -22.87 -15.67 20.86
N THR A 51 -22.04 -16.68 21.11
CA THR A 51 -22.48 -18.08 21.14
C THR A 51 -21.63 -18.95 22.07
N THR A 52 -21.94 -20.24 22.13
CA THR A 52 -21.19 -21.28 22.85
C THR A 52 -20.83 -22.43 21.91
N ASP A 53 -19.87 -23.26 22.32
CA ASP A 53 -19.46 -24.44 21.56
C ASP A 53 -20.68 -25.32 21.25
N GLN A 54 -20.82 -25.76 20.00
CA GLN A 54 -21.86 -26.67 19.56
C GLN A 54 -21.23 -27.98 19.10
N VAL A 55 -21.98 -29.08 19.15
CA VAL A 55 -21.52 -30.39 18.71
C VAL A 55 -22.51 -30.95 17.71
N ILE A 56 -22.03 -31.32 16.53
CA ILE A 56 -22.81 -31.99 15.49
C ILE A 56 -22.01 -33.19 15.02
N GLY A 57 -22.61 -34.39 15.00
CA GLY A 57 -21.94 -35.60 14.48
C GLY A 57 -20.60 -35.90 15.16
N GLY A 58 -20.44 -35.49 16.43
CA GLY A 58 -19.19 -35.62 17.19
C GLY A 58 -18.11 -34.57 16.91
N VAL A 59 -18.33 -33.63 15.98
CA VAL A 59 -17.42 -32.51 15.70
C VAL A 59 -17.82 -31.31 16.56
N THR A 60 -16.87 -30.77 17.34
CA THR A 60 -17.08 -29.55 18.12
C THR A 60 -16.84 -28.31 17.27
N PHE A 61 -17.89 -27.52 17.07
CA PHE A 61 -17.83 -26.17 16.50
C PHE A 61 -17.51 -25.19 17.62
N ARG A 62 -16.28 -24.67 17.63
CA ARG A 62 -15.79 -23.75 18.68
C ARG A 62 -16.42 -22.38 18.55
N ALA A 63 -16.90 -21.80 19.64
CA ALA A 63 -17.45 -20.46 19.66
C ALA A 63 -16.38 -19.40 19.38
N ALA A 64 -16.63 -18.50 18.43
CA ALA A 64 -15.76 -17.38 18.13
C ALA A 64 -16.56 -16.09 17.89
N GLY A 65 -16.25 -15.06 18.67
CA GLY A 65 -16.78 -13.71 18.46
C GLY A 65 -16.10 -12.98 17.29
N ALA A 66 -16.61 -11.79 16.98
CA ALA A 66 -15.97 -10.89 16.02
C ALA A 66 -14.57 -10.47 16.49
N ASN A 67 -13.63 -10.35 15.55
CA ASN A 67 -12.26 -9.90 15.81
C ASN A 67 -11.49 -10.79 16.80
N SER A 68 -11.70 -12.11 16.70
CA SER A 68 -11.09 -13.10 17.60
C SER A 68 -10.20 -14.10 16.85
N THR A 69 -9.40 -14.86 17.60
CA THR A 69 -8.63 -16.00 17.09
C THR A 69 -8.94 -17.21 17.94
N VAL A 70 -9.58 -18.22 17.34
CA VAL A 70 -9.98 -19.46 18.02
C VAL A 70 -9.54 -20.63 17.17
N ASP A 71 -8.82 -21.57 17.78
CA ASP A 71 -8.27 -22.75 17.10
C ASP A 71 -7.43 -22.42 15.84
N GLY A 72 -6.75 -21.27 15.82
CA GLY A 72 -5.96 -20.82 14.65
C GLY A 72 -6.78 -20.22 13.51
N VAL A 73 -8.10 -20.05 13.68
CA VAL A 73 -8.96 -19.27 12.79
C VAL A 73 -9.03 -17.84 13.35
N LYS A 74 -8.34 -16.91 12.69
CA LYS A 74 -8.43 -15.47 12.99
C LYS A 74 -9.47 -14.85 12.10
N ASN A 75 -10.45 -14.14 12.67
CA ASN A 75 -11.42 -13.36 11.91
C ASN A 75 -11.29 -11.86 12.17
N THR A 76 -11.62 -11.06 11.17
CA THR A 76 -11.89 -9.62 11.27
C THR A 76 -13.31 -9.38 10.79
N ALA A 77 -14.11 -8.67 11.59
CA ALA A 77 -15.53 -8.43 11.31
C ALA A 77 -16.01 -7.13 11.97
N LEU A 78 -17.10 -6.57 11.47
CA LEU A 78 -17.73 -5.36 12.01
C LEU A 78 -18.35 -5.59 13.40
N GLY A 79 -18.87 -6.80 13.64
CA GLY A 79 -19.53 -7.16 14.88
C GLY A 79 -20.02 -8.60 14.89
N ALA A 80 -20.68 -8.99 15.98
CA ALA A 80 -21.23 -10.31 16.19
C ALA A 80 -22.71 -10.25 16.58
N VAL A 81 -23.43 -11.33 16.29
CA VAL A 81 -24.87 -11.50 16.43
C VAL A 81 -25.15 -12.71 17.30
N ASN A 82 -26.06 -12.56 18.27
CA ASN A 82 -26.62 -13.64 19.06
C ASN A 82 -27.94 -14.15 18.47
N VAL A 83 -28.36 -15.34 18.89
CA VAL A 83 -29.65 -15.95 18.51
C VAL A 83 -30.81 -14.98 18.76
N GLY A 84 -31.63 -14.78 17.73
CA GLY A 84 -32.87 -13.99 17.79
C GLY A 84 -32.67 -12.47 17.72
N ALA A 85 -31.44 -12.00 17.50
CA ALA A 85 -31.15 -10.56 17.41
C ALA A 85 -31.95 -9.88 16.30
N GLY A 86 -32.46 -8.68 16.57
CA GLY A 86 -33.20 -7.89 15.57
C GLY A 86 -34.48 -8.57 15.07
N ARG A 87 -35.12 -9.41 15.90
CA ARG A 87 -36.31 -10.20 15.53
C ARG A 87 -36.08 -11.17 14.38
N GLN A 88 -34.86 -11.69 14.25
CA GLN A 88 -34.53 -12.75 13.31
C GLN A 88 -35.49 -13.93 13.48
N THR A 89 -36.06 -14.43 12.38
CA THR A 89 -36.72 -15.74 12.36
C THR A 89 -35.65 -16.81 12.56
N LEU A 90 -35.87 -17.75 13.47
CA LEU A 90 -34.96 -18.87 13.71
C LEU A 90 -35.37 -20.08 12.87
N PRO A 91 -34.41 -20.89 12.40
CA PRO A 91 -34.74 -22.10 11.68
C PRO A 91 -35.38 -23.12 12.61
N ASN A 92 -36.27 -23.93 12.06
CA ASN A 92 -36.86 -25.10 12.71
C ASN A 92 -36.54 -26.30 11.83
N ILE A 93 -35.47 -26.99 12.18
CA ILE A 93 -34.85 -28.09 11.43
C ILE A 93 -35.35 -29.43 11.96
N GLY A 94 -35.38 -29.60 13.29
CA GLY A 94 -35.69 -30.89 13.88
C GLY A 94 -35.76 -30.85 15.39
N SER A 95 -35.45 -31.98 16.02
CA SER A 95 -35.57 -32.14 17.48
C SER A 95 -34.45 -32.97 18.12
N SER A 96 -33.52 -33.50 17.32
CA SER A 96 -32.32 -34.14 17.85
C SER A 96 -31.32 -33.11 18.39
N ASP A 97 -30.36 -33.56 19.19
CA ASP A 97 -29.31 -32.69 19.72
C ASP A 97 -28.49 -32.05 18.59
N ASP A 98 -28.21 -32.80 17.51
CA ASP A 98 -27.51 -32.29 16.33
C ASP A 98 -28.36 -31.26 15.56
N ASP A 99 -29.69 -31.46 15.48
CA ASP A 99 -30.60 -30.47 14.87
C ASP A 99 -30.59 -29.16 15.67
N ASN A 100 -30.74 -29.26 17.00
CA ASN A 100 -30.70 -28.10 17.91
C ASN A 100 -29.36 -27.37 17.79
N ALA A 101 -28.25 -28.10 17.71
CA ALA A 101 -26.92 -27.52 17.53
C ALA A 101 -26.79 -26.79 16.19
N LEU A 102 -27.32 -27.35 15.10
CA LEU A 102 -27.34 -26.67 13.81
C LEU A 102 -28.19 -25.40 13.84
N GLU A 103 -29.36 -25.44 14.48
CA GLU A 103 -30.20 -24.25 14.68
C GLU A 103 -29.48 -23.15 15.47
N GLN A 104 -28.72 -23.52 16.50
CA GLN A 104 -27.89 -22.56 17.25
C GLN A 104 -26.81 -21.93 16.39
N ILE A 105 -26.11 -22.71 15.56
CA ILE A 105 -25.07 -22.20 14.64
C ILE A 105 -25.70 -21.21 13.65
N LEU A 106 -26.80 -21.59 12.99
CA LEU A 106 -27.49 -20.72 12.04
C LEU A 106 -28.06 -19.45 12.70
N GLY A 107 -28.49 -19.55 13.95
CA GLY A 107 -28.99 -18.41 14.73
C GLY A 107 -27.93 -17.39 15.12
N THR A 108 -26.64 -17.69 15.01
CA THR A 108 -25.54 -16.76 15.33
C THR A 108 -24.71 -16.41 14.10
N SER A 109 -24.02 -15.28 14.13
CA SER A 109 -23.09 -14.90 13.06
C SER A 109 -22.11 -13.80 13.48
N ILE A 110 -21.02 -13.66 12.74
CA ILE A 110 -20.30 -12.39 12.59
C ILE A 110 -20.82 -11.65 11.35
N LEU A 111 -20.71 -10.32 11.34
CA LEU A 111 -21.16 -9.50 10.21
C LEU A 111 -20.09 -8.56 9.65
N GLY A 112 -20.20 -8.20 8.38
CA GLY A 112 -19.35 -7.21 7.72
C GLY A 112 -20.11 -6.38 6.68
N SER A 113 -19.60 -5.22 6.30
CA SER A 113 -20.25 -4.34 5.32
C SER A 113 -19.24 -3.61 4.44
N ASN A 114 -19.49 -3.58 3.14
CA ASN A 114 -18.69 -2.81 2.20
C ASN A 114 -18.91 -1.30 2.36
N GLN A 115 -20.06 -0.88 2.89
CA GLN A 115 -20.37 0.53 3.11
C GLN A 115 -19.44 1.17 4.16
N THR A 116 -19.06 0.40 5.18
CA THR A 116 -18.10 0.83 6.21
C THR A 116 -16.68 0.35 5.92
N LYS A 117 -16.45 -0.32 4.78
CA LYS A 117 -15.21 -1.01 4.39
C LYS A 117 -14.72 -2.06 5.40
N ASN A 118 -15.59 -2.53 6.29
CA ASN A 118 -15.31 -3.55 7.30
C ASN A 118 -15.99 -4.86 6.90
N ASN A 119 -15.43 -5.55 5.91
CA ASN A 119 -15.91 -6.86 5.45
C ASN A 119 -15.52 -7.98 6.42
N ILE A 120 -16.07 -9.18 6.23
CA ILE A 120 -15.64 -10.36 6.99
C ILE A 120 -14.40 -10.93 6.30
N GLU A 121 -13.29 -11.04 7.02
CA GLU A 121 -12.05 -11.65 6.54
C GLU A 121 -11.59 -12.72 7.53
N MET A 122 -11.14 -13.87 7.03
CA MET A 122 -10.65 -14.98 7.82
C MET A 122 -9.29 -15.45 7.32
N ASN A 123 -8.38 -15.61 8.26
CA ASN A 123 -7.03 -16.08 8.07
C ASN A 123 -6.84 -17.33 8.93
N ILE A 124 -6.55 -18.47 8.30
CA ILE A 124 -6.56 -19.78 8.96
C ILE A 124 -5.23 -20.48 8.74
N SER A 125 -4.44 -20.62 9.79
CA SER A 125 -3.14 -21.30 9.69
C SER A 125 -3.32 -22.81 9.52
N VAL A 126 -2.81 -23.35 8.41
CA VAL A 126 -2.84 -24.79 8.11
C VAL A 126 -1.56 -25.23 7.39
N PRO A 127 -1.10 -26.47 7.51
CA PRO A 127 -0.01 -26.96 6.67
C PRO A 127 -0.37 -26.94 5.18
N ASN A 128 0.61 -26.81 4.30
CA ASN A 128 0.38 -26.94 2.86
C ASN A 128 -0.34 -28.26 2.50
N GLY A 129 -1.17 -28.22 1.47
CA GLY A 129 -1.95 -29.36 1.00
C GLY A 129 -3.30 -28.96 0.44
N TYR A 130 -4.21 -29.93 0.32
CA TYR A 130 -5.53 -29.75 -0.28
C TYR A 130 -6.60 -29.62 0.79
N TYR A 131 -7.49 -28.65 0.62
CA TYR A 131 -8.50 -28.32 1.61
C TYR A 131 -9.84 -28.03 0.98
N LYS A 132 -10.89 -28.23 1.79
CA LYS A 132 -12.24 -27.75 1.55
C LYS A 132 -12.62 -26.76 2.64
N ALA A 133 -13.13 -25.60 2.26
CA ALA A 133 -13.77 -24.66 3.16
C ALA A 133 -15.28 -24.65 2.92
N GLN A 134 -16.05 -24.95 3.95
CA GLN A 134 -17.51 -24.87 3.94
C GLN A 134 -17.94 -23.63 4.74
N LEU A 135 -18.51 -22.63 4.05
CA LEU A 135 -19.09 -21.44 4.67
C LEU A 135 -20.56 -21.72 5.00
N ILE A 136 -20.92 -21.66 6.28
CA ILE A 136 -22.29 -21.87 6.79
C ILE A 136 -22.95 -20.50 6.93
N ILE A 137 -24.07 -20.30 6.24
CA ILE A 137 -24.71 -18.99 6.06
C ILE A 137 -26.21 -19.11 6.36
N TYR A 138 -26.77 -18.07 6.99
CA TYR A 138 -28.19 -17.97 7.28
C TYR A 138 -28.68 -16.52 7.19
N ASP A 139 -29.79 -16.30 6.48
CA ASP A 139 -30.56 -15.06 6.53
C ASP A 139 -31.93 -15.29 7.17
N GLY A 140 -32.03 -14.96 8.46
CA GLY A 140 -33.29 -15.00 9.20
C GLY A 140 -34.09 -13.70 9.17
N TRP A 141 -33.64 -12.65 8.47
CA TRP A 141 -34.31 -11.34 8.49
C TRP A 141 -35.14 -11.06 7.25
N LYS A 142 -34.89 -11.71 6.10
CA LYS A 142 -35.68 -11.53 4.88
C LYS A 142 -37.18 -11.74 5.12
N ALA A 143 -37.55 -12.80 5.86
CA ALA A 143 -38.94 -13.12 6.17
C ALA A 143 -39.64 -12.04 7.02
N VAL A 144 -38.86 -11.23 7.75
CA VAL A 144 -39.37 -10.19 8.67
C VAL A 144 -39.32 -8.80 8.04
N THR A 145 -38.28 -8.51 7.27
CA THR A 145 -37.99 -7.17 6.75
C THR A 145 -38.33 -7.02 5.26
N GLY A 146 -38.44 -8.12 4.52
CA GLY A 146 -38.51 -8.15 3.06
C GLY A 146 -37.21 -7.77 2.34
N GLY A 147 -36.18 -7.30 3.06
CA GLY A 147 -34.90 -6.86 2.50
C GLY A 147 -34.01 -8.03 2.09
N THR A 148 -33.34 -7.91 0.94
CA THR A 148 -32.40 -8.91 0.43
C THR A 148 -31.01 -8.76 1.05
N ARG A 149 -30.29 -9.88 1.17
CA ARG A 149 -28.90 -9.94 1.59
C ARG A 149 -27.99 -10.41 0.46
N ASN A 150 -27.28 -9.48 -0.17
CA ASN A 150 -26.34 -9.78 -1.26
C ASN A 150 -24.89 -9.76 -0.80
N VAL A 151 -24.15 -10.81 -1.14
CA VAL A 151 -22.73 -10.98 -0.76
C VAL A 151 -21.87 -11.42 -1.94
N ASN A 152 -20.58 -11.06 -1.91
CA ASN A 152 -19.55 -11.72 -2.70
C ASN A 152 -18.71 -12.60 -1.79
N HIS A 153 -18.32 -13.78 -2.27
CA HIS A 153 -17.35 -14.63 -1.58
C HIS A 153 -16.03 -14.62 -2.33
N TYR A 154 -14.94 -14.64 -1.56
CA TYR A 154 -13.59 -14.83 -2.05
C TYR A 154 -12.94 -15.94 -1.25
N ALA A 155 -12.22 -16.81 -1.93
CA ALA A 155 -11.37 -17.82 -1.33
C ALA A 155 -10.02 -17.75 -2.04
N GLU A 156 -8.93 -17.68 -1.27
CA GLU A 156 -7.57 -17.54 -1.80
C GLU A 156 -7.42 -16.39 -2.80
N GLY A 157 -8.08 -15.26 -2.52
CA GLY A 157 -8.10 -14.06 -3.39
C GLY A 157 -9.04 -14.17 -4.60
N THR A 158 -9.42 -15.37 -5.02
CA THR A 158 -10.33 -15.57 -6.15
C THR A 158 -11.77 -15.27 -5.75
N LYS A 159 -12.46 -14.44 -6.53
CA LYS A 159 -13.90 -14.17 -6.35
C LYS A 159 -14.72 -15.39 -6.82
N CYS A 160 -15.31 -16.12 -5.87
CA CYS A 160 -15.96 -17.40 -6.12
C CYS A 160 -17.49 -17.32 -6.18
N ALA A 161 -18.10 -16.28 -5.59
CA ALA A 161 -19.54 -15.99 -5.70
C ALA A 161 -19.74 -14.48 -5.86
N VAL A 162 -20.67 -14.08 -6.73
CA VAL A 162 -20.91 -12.69 -7.12
C VAL A 162 -22.37 -12.33 -6.89
N ASN A 163 -22.63 -11.28 -6.10
CA ASN A 163 -23.96 -10.74 -5.84
C ASN A 163 -24.99 -11.83 -5.47
N ARG A 164 -24.56 -12.76 -4.61
CA ARG A 164 -25.32 -13.92 -4.16
C ARG A 164 -26.36 -13.49 -3.12
N ASP A 165 -27.63 -13.81 -3.34
CA ASP A 165 -28.71 -13.56 -2.37
C ASP A 165 -28.79 -14.73 -1.38
N ASP A 166 -28.35 -14.52 -0.14
CA ASP A 166 -28.24 -15.59 0.86
C ASP A 166 -29.58 -16.26 1.18
N TYR A 167 -30.70 -15.52 1.10
CA TYR A 167 -32.03 -16.08 1.36
C TYR A 167 -32.55 -16.95 0.21
N VAL A 168 -32.20 -16.61 -1.03
CA VAL A 168 -32.52 -17.46 -2.19
C VAL A 168 -31.78 -18.79 -2.08
N GLU A 169 -30.52 -18.72 -1.66
CA GLU A 169 -29.60 -19.85 -1.61
C GLU A 169 -29.86 -20.82 -0.46
N GLN A 170 -30.50 -20.35 0.62
CA GLN A 170 -31.08 -21.22 1.65
C GLN A 170 -32.44 -21.83 1.24
N GLY A 171 -32.83 -21.72 -0.05
CA GLY A 171 -34.04 -22.33 -0.58
C GLY A 171 -35.30 -21.50 -0.38
N ASN A 172 -35.17 -20.18 -0.22
CA ASN A 172 -36.29 -19.25 -0.01
C ASN A 172 -37.14 -19.55 1.24
N THR A 173 -36.54 -20.18 2.26
CA THR A 173 -37.22 -20.58 3.50
C THR A 173 -36.43 -20.12 4.72
N PRO A 174 -37.06 -19.72 5.83
CA PRO A 174 -36.35 -19.46 7.08
C PRO A 174 -35.98 -20.76 7.82
N ASN A 175 -36.49 -21.92 7.41
CA ASN A 175 -36.30 -23.21 8.08
C ASN A 175 -35.07 -23.98 7.58
N ALA A 176 -34.14 -23.31 6.89
CA ALA A 176 -32.90 -23.88 6.42
C ALA A 176 -31.82 -22.80 6.34
N GLY A 177 -30.56 -23.21 6.40
CA GLY A 177 -29.43 -22.38 6.01
C GLY A 177 -28.96 -22.71 4.60
N SER A 178 -27.80 -22.16 4.24
CA SER A 178 -27.03 -22.62 3.07
C SER A 178 -25.57 -22.89 3.43
N VAL A 179 -24.95 -23.77 2.65
CA VAL A 179 -23.50 -24.01 2.68
C VAL A 179 -22.89 -23.71 1.31
N SER A 180 -21.83 -22.91 1.29
CA SER A 180 -20.96 -22.74 0.11
C SER A 180 -19.66 -23.49 0.32
N SER A 181 -19.28 -24.36 -0.61
CA SER A 181 -18.08 -25.20 -0.46
C SER A 181 -17.02 -24.85 -1.50
N TYR A 182 -15.82 -24.51 -1.04
CA TYR A 182 -14.68 -24.13 -1.87
C TYR A 182 -13.54 -25.10 -1.66
N VAL A 183 -12.97 -25.65 -2.73
CA VAL A 183 -11.82 -26.56 -2.68
C VAL A 183 -10.62 -25.94 -3.37
N PHE A 184 -9.44 -26.04 -2.74
CA PHE A 184 -8.20 -25.42 -3.24
C PHE A 184 -6.94 -26.09 -2.68
N GLU A 185 -5.81 -25.76 -3.28
CA GLU A 185 -4.47 -26.08 -2.77
C GLU A 185 -3.93 -24.90 -1.96
N VAL A 186 -3.45 -25.17 -0.76
CA VAL A 186 -2.73 -24.23 0.11
C VAL A 186 -1.23 -24.45 -0.07
N ILE A 187 -0.51 -23.38 -0.42
CA ILE A 187 0.92 -23.43 -0.75
C ILE A 187 1.80 -22.54 0.15
N ASP A 188 1.19 -21.63 0.90
CA ASP A 188 1.82 -20.62 1.75
C ASP A 188 1.59 -20.87 3.26
N GLY A 189 0.82 -21.89 3.61
CA GLY A 189 0.53 -22.29 4.99
C GLY A 189 -0.65 -21.53 5.61
N GLU A 190 -1.45 -20.83 4.81
CA GLU A 190 -2.59 -20.05 5.28
C GLU A 190 -3.78 -20.20 4.33
N ILE A 191 -4.99 -20.25 4.88
CA ILE A 191 -6.23 -20.11 4.11
C ILE A 191 -6.78 -18.71 4.35
N ASN A 192 -7.08 -18.01 3.27
CA ASN A 192 -7.63 -16.67 3.22
C ASN A 192 -9.04 -16.70 2.63
N LEU A 193 -10.05 -16.38 3.45
CA LEU A 193 -11.45 -16.32 3.03
C LEU A 193 -12.01 -14.93 3.31
N LYS A 194 -12.87 -14.43 2.42
CA LYS A 194 -13.51 -13.12 2.58
C LYS A 194 -14.96 -13.12 2.12
N LEU A 195 -15.82 -12.49 2.90
CA LEU A 195 -17.19 -12.18 2.52
C LEU A 195 -17.40 -10.67 2.49
N GLU A 196 -17.73 -10.16 1.32
CA GLU A 196 -18.01 -8.74 1.08
C GLU A 196 -19.52 -8.50 1.08
N GLY A 197 -20.00 -7.70 2.03
CA GLY A 197 -21.43 -7.39 2.16
C GLY A 197 -21.86 -6.24 1.26
N LEU A 198 -22.70 -6.51 0.27
CA LEU A 198 -23.15 -5.52 -0.71
C LEU A 198 -24.41 -4.80 -0.24
N VAL A 199 -25.46 -5.56 0.11
CA VAL A 199 -26.76 -5.04 0.53
C VAL A 199 -27.32 -5.93 1.63
N PRO A 200 -27.67 -5.41 2.81
CA PRO A 200 -27.02 -4.28 3.47
C PRO A 200 -25.64 -4.66 4.07
N ASN A 201 -25.46 -5.91 4.47
CA ASN A 201 -24.25 -6.42 5.13
C ASN A 201 -24.14 -7.96 4.92
N ALA A 202 -22.92 -8.51 5.00
CA ALA A 202 -22.67 -9.95 4.99
C ALA A 202 -22.84 -10.54 6.40
N HIS A 203 -23.28 -11.80 6.48
CA HIS A 203 -23.32 -12.58 7.71
C HIS A 203 -22.68 -13.95 7.47
N LEU A 204 -21.91 -14.41 8.45
CA LEU A 204 -21.31 -15.74 8.44
C LEU A 204 -21.57 -16.44 9.78
N SER A 205 -22.26 -17.57 9.73
CA SER A 205 -22.67 -18.34 10.92
C SER A 205 -21.59 -19.32 11.36
N GLY A 206 -20.88 -19.93 10.42
CA GLY A 206 -19.82 -20.88 10.76
C GLY A 206 -18.90 -21.18 9.60
N VAL A 207 -17.79 -21.84 9.91
CA VAL A 207 -16.87 -22.38 8.91
C VAL A 207 -16.42 -23.77 9.31
N VAL A 208 -16.35 -24.69 8.35
CA VAL A 208 -15.71 -26.00 8.50
C VAL A 208 -14.59 -26.11 7.49
N ILE A 209 -13.40 -26.49 7.95
CA ILE A 209 -12.24 -26.78 7.11
C ILE A 209 -11.96 -28.27 7.15
N ASN A 210 -12.03 -28.93 6.00
CA ASN A 210 -11.70 -30.35 5.83
C ASN A 210 -10.34 -30.46 5.15
N LYS A 211 -9.51 -31.41 5.60
CA LYS A 211 -8.29 -31.78 4.87
C LYS A 211 -8.61 -32.85 3.83
N LEU A 212 -8.19 -32.60 2.59
CA LEU A 212 -8.39 -33.52 1.47
C LEU A 212 -7.11 -34.27 1.14
N SER A 213 -7.26 -35.48 0.60
CA SER A 213 -6.12 -36.27 0.13
C SER A 213 -5.62 -35.81 -1.25
N SER A 214 -6.54 -35.32 -2.10
CA SER A 214 -6.26 -34.74 -3.41
C SER A 214 -7.41 -33.80 -3.85
N LEU A 215 -7.26 -33.18 -5.04
CA LEU A 215 -8.31 -32.39 -5.72
C LEU A 215 -8.94 -33.16 -6.89
N ASN A 216 -8.79 -34.49 -6.93
CA ASN A 216 -9.37 -35.31 -7.98
C ASN A 216 -10.90 -35.44 -7.81
N ALA A 217 -11.61 -35.68 -8.91
CA ALA A 217 -13.08 -35.78 -8.92
C ALA A 217 -13.66 -36.80 -7.90
N VAL A 218 -12.90 -37.82 -7.50
CA VAL A 218 -13.31 -38.81 -6.48
C VAL A 218 -13.36 -38.26 -5.06
N ASP A 219 -12.61 -37.19 -4.79
CA ASP A 219 -12.56 -36.52 -3.48
C ASP A 219 -13.49 -35.29 -3.42
N LEU A 220 -14.06 -34.88 -4.56
CA LEU A 220 -15.00 -33.76 -4.66
C LEU A 220 -16.45 -34.24 -4.51
N LYS A 221 -17.25 -33.47 -3.78
CA LYS A 221 -18.69 -33.70 -3.62
C LYS A 221 -19.48 -32.83 -4.60
N PRO A 222 -20.68 -33.26 -5.04
CA PRO A 222 -21.59 -32.40 -5.78
C PRO A 222 -21.84 -31.09 -5.03
N GLY A 223 -21.60 -29.95 -5.71
CA GLY A 223 -21.68 -28.60 -5.14
C GLY A 223 -20.34 -28.01 -4.66
N ASP A 224 -19.26 -28.79 -4.63
CA ASP A 224 -17.92 -28.25 -4.37
C ASP A 224 -17.47 -27.38 -5.55
N SER A 225 -17.03 -26.15 -5.24
CA SER A 225 -16.51 -25.20 -6.22
C SER A 225 -15.00 -25.21 -6.21
N PHE A 226 -14.41 -25.60 -7.34
CA PHE A 226 -12.96 -25.61 -7.50
C PHE A 226 -12.44 -24.19 -7.63
N VAL A 227 -11.62 -23.77 -6.67
CA VAL A 227 -10.99 -22.46 -6.66
C VAL A 227 -9.62 -22.61 -7.29
N GLN A 228 -9.54 -22.19 -8.56
CA GLN A 228 -8.25 -22.05 -9.21
C GLN A 228 -7.57 -20.80 -8.64
N TYR A 229 -6.47 -21.01 -7.94
CA TYR A 229 -5.62 -19.94 -7.43
C TYR A 229 -5.14 -19.10 -8.62
N ASP A 230 -5.45 -17.80 -8.65
CA ASP A 230 -4.77 -16.90 -9.58
C ASP A 230 -3.35 -16.64 -9.05
N ILE A 231 -2.46 -17.59 -9.35
CA ILE A 231 -1.06 -17.54 -8.94
C ILE A 231 -0.40 -16.27 -9.50
N GLY A 232 -0.90 -15.75 -10.62
CA GLY A 232 -0.42 -14.51 -11.22
C GLY A 232 -0.72 -13.31 -10.33
N GLU A 233 -1.98 -13.12 -9.92
CA GLU A 233 -2.39 -11.96 -9.12
C GLU A 233 -1.75 -11.94 -7.73
N SER A 234 -1.73 -13.08 -7.02
CA SER A 234 -1.11 -13.18 -5.70
C SER A 234 0.40 -12.91 -5.75
N LYS A 235 1.12 -13.51 -6.72
CA LYS A 235 2.56 -13.24 -6.92
C LYS A 235 2.83 -11.81 -7.33
N ARG A 236 1.98 -11.22 -8.19
CA ARG A 236 2.09 -9.82 -8.60
C ARG A 236 1.97 -8.90 -7.39
N ASN A 237 0.99 -9.14 -6.52
CA ASN A 237 0.78 -8.34 -5.32
C ASN A 237 1.94 -8.49 -4.34
N ALA A 238 2.41 -9.72 -4.10
CA ALA A 238 3.58 -9.97 -3.27
C ALA A 238 4.85 -9.29 -3.83
N LEU A 239 5.06 -9.37 -5.14
CA LEU A 239 6.19 -8.72 -5.81
C LEU A 239 6.09 -7.18 -5.71
N MET A 240 4.90 -6.62 -5.92
CA MET A 240 4.63 -5.18 -5.77
C MET A 240 4.93 -4.68 -4.34
N GLU A 241 4.55 -5.43 -3.31
CA GLU A 241 4.86 -5.10 -1.91
C GLU A 241 6.36 -5.26 -1.58
N SER A 242 7.07 -6.13 -2.30
CA SER A 242 8.51 -6.32 -2.12
C SER A 242 9.38 -5.21 -2.76
N LEU A 243 8.80 -4.38 -3.63
CA LEU A 243 9.53 -3.28 -4.27
C LEU A 243 9.97 -2.25 -3.23
N ALA A 244 11.10 -1.60 -3.49
CA ALA A 244 11.51 -0.43 -2.70
C ALA A 244 10.38 0.62 -2.68
N PRO A 245 10.06 1.26 -1.54
CA PRO A 245 8.90 2.13 -1.41
C PRO A 245 8.81 3.22 -2.49
N GLU A 246 9.94 3.86 -2.82
CA GLU A 246 10.04 4.86 -3.90
C GLU A 246 9.59 4.29 -5.26
N ILE A 247 9.99 3.07 -5.58
CA ILE A 247 9.69 2.42 -6.86
C ILE A 247 8.20 2.02 -6.91
N ARG A 248 7.66 1.52 -5.80
CA ARG A 248 6.22 1.21 -5.66
C ARG A 248 5.36 2.47 -5.79
N GLU A 249 5.73 3.56 -5.11
CA GLU A 249 5.01 4.83 -5.20
C GLU A 249 5.03 5.42 -6.61
N GLN A 250 6.17 5.36 -7.31
CA GLN A 250 6.24 5.76 -8.72
C GLN A 250 5.33 4.91 -9.60
N TYR A 251 5.25 3.60 -9.37
CA TYR A 251 4.36 2.72 -10.12
C TYR A 251 2.90 3.14 -9.96
N LEU A 252 2.44 3.26 -8.71
CA LEU A 252 1.06 3.65 -8.38
C LEU A 252 0.71 5.05 -8.91
N THR A 253 1.67 5.98 -8.84
CA THR A 253 1.49 7.32 -9.42
C THR A 253 1.30 7.26 -10.94
N LEU A 254 2.04 6.40 -11.63
CA LEU A 254 1.88 6.21 -13.07
C LEU A 254 0.53 5.55 -13.42
N GLU A 255 0.03 4.62 -12.61
CA GLU A 255 -1.33 4.07 -12.78
C GLU A 255 -2.40 5.16 -12.70
N ASP A 256 -2.32 6.02 -11.68
CA ASP A 256 -3.23 7.16 -11.53
C ASP A 256 -3.13 8.14 -12.71
N HIS A 257 -1.90 8.44 -13.17
CA HIS A 257 -1.68 9.30 -14.33
C HIS A 257 -2.22 8.69 -15.63
N LEU A 258 -2.15 7.36 -15.80
CA LEU A 258 -2.70 6.67 -16.96
C LEU A 258 -4.22 6.78 -17.03
N ILE A 259 -4.92 6.76 -15.89
CA ILE A 259 -6.36 7.04 -15.80
C ILE A 259 -6.65 8.49 -16.23
N LYS A 260 -5.76 9.42 -15.91
CA LYS A 260 -5.88 10.86 -16.20
C LYS A 260 -5.28 11.27 -17.55
N ARG A 261 -5.09 10.34 -18.49
CA ARG A 261 -4.43 10.58 -19.78
C ARG A 261 -4.91 11.80 -20.56
N SER A 262 -6.22 12.06 -20.54
CA SER A 262 -6.82 13.21 -21.22
C SER A 262 -6.36 14.57 -20.68
N MET A 263 -5.87 14.64 -19.44
CA MET A 263 -5.25 15.86 -18.89
C MET A 263 -3.93 16.17 -19.62
N PHE A 264 -3.12 15.16 -19.88
CA PHE A 264 -1.80 15.33 -20.52
C PHE A 264 -1.95 15.78 -21.98
N ASP A 265 -2.98 15.32 -22.69
CA ASP A 265 -3.30 15.78 -24.06
C ASP A 265 -3.52 17.31 -24.12
N LYS A 266 -4.09 17.91 -23.06
CA LYS A 266 -4.38 19.36 -23.01
C LYS A 266 -3.12 20.22 -22.92
N VAL A 267 -2.09 19.72 -22.22
CA VAL A 267 -0.83 20.45 -21.99
C VAL A 267 0.28 20.03 -22.95
N ALA A 268 0.03 19.05 -23.83
CA ALA A 268 1.04 18.48 -24.72
C ALA A 268 1.71 19.51 -25.64
N LYS A 269 0.96 20.49 -26.15
CA LYS A 269 1.49 21.57 -27.01
C LYS A 269 2.38 22.57 -26.25
N GLN A 270 2.26 22.61 -24.92
CA GLN A 270 3.03 23.51 -24.05
C GLN A 270 4.23 22.79 -23.40
N THR A 271 4.39 21.49 -23.66
CA THR A 271 5.42 20.67 -23.02
C THR A 271 6.65 20.56 -23.92
N LEU A 272 7.81 20.94 -23.38
CA LEU A 272 9.09 20.89 -24.11
C LEU A 272 9.47 19.47 -24.55
N ARG A 273 9.32 18.47 -23.67
CA ARG A 273 9.63 17.05 -23.94
C ARG A 273 8.35 16.24 -23.86
N GLN A 274 7.76 15.93 -25.02
CA GLN A 274 6.55 15.10 -25.07
C GLN A 274 6.76 13.71 -24.47
N ASP A 275 7.99 13.17 -24.53
CA ASP A 275 8.31 11.90 -23.88
C ASP A 275 8.11 11.92 -22.35
N ALA A 276 8.12 13.09 -21.71
CA ALA A 276 7.86 13.21 -20.28
C ALA A 276 6.37 13.08 -19.92
N LEU A 277 5.46 13.08 -20.91
CA LEU A 277 4.02 12.94 -20.69
C LEU A 277 3.60 11.46 -20.63
N ILE A 278 2.32 11.24 -20.32
CA ILE A 278 1.64 9.98 -20.59
C ILE A 278 1.12 10.03 -22.03
N LEU A 279 1.48 9.06 -22.84
CA LEU A 279 1.10 8.98 -24.24
C LEU A 279 -0.05 7.99 -24.46
N LYS A 280 -0.76 8.15 -25.58
CA LYS A 280 -1.86 7.24 -25.97
C LYS A 280 -1.42 5.80 -26.15
N THR A 281 -0.16 5.59 -26.52
CA THR A 281 0.46 4.27 -26.71
C THR A 281 0.85 3.60 -25.40
N ASP A 282 0.91 4.32 -24.29
CA ASP A 282 1.29 3.73 -23.00
C ASP A 282 0.12 2.90 -22.46
N ARG A 283 0.30 1.60 -22.28
CA ARG A 283 -0.78 0.72 -21.78
C ARG A 283 -0.80 0.61 -20.26
N ASP A 284 0.38 0.68 -19.63
CA ASP A 284 0.59 0.57 -18.20
C ASP A 284 1.88 1.33 -17.77
N PRO A 285 2.28 1.33 -16.48
CA PRO A 285 3.50 1.99 -16.04
C PRO A 285 4.80 1.48 -16.68
N VAL A 286 4.85 0.21 -17.11
CA VAL A 286 6.04 -0.39 -17.73
C VAL A 286 6.32 0.28 -19.07
N ASP A 287 5.29 0.42 -19.92
CA ASP A 287 5.43 1.07 -21.23
C ASP A 287 5.93 2.52 -21.08
N VAL A 288 5.40 3.25 -20.09
CA VAL A 288 5.81 4.64 -19.79
C VAL A 288 7.31 4.69 -19.44
N VAL A 289 7.76 3.82 -18.52
CA VAL A 289 9.16 3.86 -18.05
C VAL A 289 10.13 3.37 -19.12
N LEU A 290 9.80 2.33 -19.89
CA LEU A 290 10.63 1.86 -21.01
C LEU A 290 10.84 2.97 -22.04
N ARG A 291 9.76 3.67 -22.43
CA ARG A 291 9.83 4.76 -23.40
C ARG A 291 10.62 5.96 -22.87
N ARG A 292 10.37 6.38 -21.64
CA ARG A 292 11.13 7.48 -21.00
C ARG A 292 12.62 7.13 -20.86
N THR A 293 12.92 5.87 -20.59
CA THR A 293 14.30 5.38 -20.50
C THR A 293 14.98 5.40 -21.86
N ALA A 294 14.27 5.01 -22.93
CA ALA A 294 14.78 5.12 -24.30
C ALA A 294 15.06 6.58 -24.70
N ALA A 295 14.16 7.50 -24.33
CA ALA A 295 14.33 8.92 -24.58
C ALA A 295 15.55 9.50 -23.84
N LEU A 296 15.74 9.14 -22.57
CA LEU A 296 16.93 9.53 -21.80
C LEU A 296 18.23 8.97 -22.38
N LEU A 297 18.23 7.68 -22.74
CA LEU A 297 19.37 7.02 -23.37
C LEU A 297 19.79 7.72 -24.66
N THR A 298 18.80 8.00 -25.52
CA THR A 298 19.02 8.70 -26.80
C THR A 298 19.57 10.11 -26.58
N ASP A 299 19.12 10.79 -25.53
CA ASP A 299 19.58 12.13 -25.17
C ASP A 299 21.06 12.11 -24.76
N ILE A 300 21.42 11.21 -23.85
CA ILE A 300 22.81 11.06 -23.35
C ILE A 300 23.75 10.62 -24.47
N GLN A 301 23.32 9.71 -25.36
CA GLN A 301 24.12 9.27 -26.51
C GLN A 301 24.54 10.41 -27.45
N LYS A 302 23.78 11.51 -27.48
CA LYS A 302 24.06 12.68 -28.32
C LYS A 302 24.91 13.72 -27.63
N MET A 303 25.21 13.56 -26.34
CA MET A 303 26.03 14.50 -25.59
C MET A 303 27.50 14.39 -25.99
N ASN A 304 28.20 15.52 -25.93
CA ASN A 304 29.65 15.52 -25.99
C ASN A 304 30.21 14.73 -24.79
N ASP A 305 31.30 13.99 -24.99
CA ASP A 305 31.94 13.15 -23.97
C ASP A 305 31.04 12.05 -23.37
N ALA A 306 29.98 11.66 -24.10
CA ALA A 306 29.18 10.49 -23.75
C ALA A 306 30.06 9.23 -23.71
N THR A 307 29.92 8.44 -22.64
CA THR A 307 30.53 7.11 -22.57
C THR A 307 29.88 6.19 -23.60
N ASP A 308 30.49 5.03 -23.86
CA ASP A 308 29.83 4.01 -24.66
C ASP A 308 28.53 3.56 -23.99
N MET A 309 27.40 3.78 -24.67
CA MET A 309 26.06 3.46 -24.20
C MET A 309 25.51 2.17 -24.83
N SER A 310 26.31 1.46 -25.63
CA SER A 310 25.88 0.27 -26.39
C SER A 310 25.34 -0.84 -25.47
N GLY A 311 25.96 -1.08 -24.33
CA GLY A 311 25.51 -2.05 -23.33
C GLY A 311 24.13 -1.72 -22.76
N PHE A 312 23.90 -0.45 -22.39
CA PHE A 312 22.59 0.01 -21.91
C PHE A 312 21.52 -0.07 -22.99
N ALA A 313 21.88 0.21 -24.24
CA ALA A 313 20.96 0.09 -25.37
C ALA A 313 20.53 -1.37 -25.60
N ALA A 314 21.45 -2.32 -25.48
CA ALA A 314 21.16 -3.74 -25.58
C ALA A 314 20.24 -4.23 -24.44
N GLU A 315 20.55 -3.83 -23.19
CA GLU A 315 19.75 -4.17 -22.01
C GLU A 315 18.32 -3.59 -22.12
N LEU A 316 18.19 -2.33 -22.52
CA LEU A 316 16.89 -1.71 -22.73
C LEU A 316 16.09 -2.41 -23.84
N LYS A 317 16.75 -2.75 -24.95
CA LYS A 317 16.12 -3.47 -26.05
C LYS A 317 15.58 -4.83 -25.60
N GLN A 318 16.35 -5.57 -24.79
CA GLN A 318 15.90 -6.83 -24.22
C GLN A 318 14.63 -6.64 -23.37
N LEU A 319 14.62 -5.67 -22.45
CA LEU A 319 13.45 -5.38 -21.61
C LEU A 319 12.23 -4.97 -22.45
N GLN A 320 12.42 -4.22 -23.54
CA GLN A 320 11.36 -3.87 -24.48
C GLN A 320 10.80 -5.10 -25.21
N GLU A 321 11.67 -6.01 -25.65
CA GLU A 321 11.27 -7.26 -26.30
C GLU A 321 10.55 -8.22 -25.34
N GLU A 322 10.98 -8.29 -24.07
CA GLU A 322 10.31 -9.05 -23.02
C GLU A 322 8.93 -8.47 -22.71
N ALA A 323 8.83 -7.14 -22.59
CA ALA A 323 7.57 -6.44 -22.42
C ALA A 323 6.60 -6.68 -23.58
N ALA A 324 7.09 -6.71 -24.82
CA ALA A 324 6.26 -6.94 -26.00
C ALA A 324 5.70 -8.37 -26.09
N LYS A 325 6.31 -9.35 -25.42
CA LYS A 325 5.81 -10.74 -25.35
C LYS A 325 4.64 -10.91 -24.40
N GLN A 326 4.43 -9.95 -23.49
CA GLN A 326 3.36 -10.00 -22.50
C GLN A 326 2.10 -9.33 -23.06
N ASN A 327 1.10 -10.16 -23.39
CA ASN A 327 -0.21 -9.68 -23.82
C ASN A 327 -1.12 -9.30 -22.63
N ASP A 328 -0.97 -10.02 -21.52
CA ASP A 328 -1.58 -9.65 -20.25
C ASP A 328 -0.67 -8.65 -19.52
N LEU A 329 -1.27 -7.56 -19.03
CA LEU A 329 -0.58 -6.47 -18.34
C LEU A 329 -0.57 -6.65 -16.83
N GLN A 330 -1.34 -7.60 -16.29
CA GLN A 330 -1.47 -7.85 -14.85
C GLN A 330 -0.63 -9.03 -14.37
N THR A 331 0.53 -9.26 -14.99
CA THR A 331 1.41 -10.38 -14.62
C THR A 331 2.55 -9.95 -13.69
N PRO A 332 3.09 -10.86 -12.87
CA PRO A 332 4.31 -10.60 -12.08
C PRO A 332 5.49 -10.16 -12.97
N GLU A 333 5.63 -10.73 -14.16
CA GLU A 333 6.71 -10.42 -15.10
C GLU A 333 6.68 -8.95 -15.54
N ARG A 334 5.50 -8.34 -15.66
CA ARG A 334 5.39 -6.89 -15.93
C ARG A 334 6.01 -6.05 -14.81
N ILE A 335 5.81 -6.47 -13.57
CA ILE A 335 6.37 -5.77 -12.40
C ILE A 335 7.89 -5.95 -12.32
N GLU A 336 8.41 -7.13 -12.67
CA GLU A 336 9.85 -7.36 -12.78
C GLU A 336 10.48 -6.45 -13.85
N ILE A 337 9.88 -6.40 -15.05
CA ILE A 337 10.35 -5.53 -16.12
C ILE A 337 10.30 -4.06 -15.69
N TYR A 338 9.24 -3.62 -14.98
CA TYR A 338 9.17 -2.27 -14.42
C TYR A 338 10.36 -1.97 -13.49
N ALA A 339 10.61 -2.87 -12.54
CA ALA A 339 11.67 -2.69 -11.53
C ALA A 339 13.06 -2.66 -12.18
N GLU A 340 13.35 -3.59 -13.10
CA GLU A 340 14.62 -3.63 -13.83
C GLU A 340 14.79 -2.41 -14.74
N THR A 341 13.72 -1.96 -15.41
CA THR A 341 13.79 -0.74 -16.21
C THR A 341 14.08 0.49 -15.34
N CYS A 342 13.49 0.58 -14.15
CA CYS A 342 13.80 1.65 -13.20
C CYS A 342 15.28 1.66 -12.76
N LYS A 343 15.85 0.48 -12.49
CA LYS A 343 17.29 0.32 -12.17
C LYS A 343 18.17 0.73 -13.35
N LEU A 344 17.84 0.26 -14.56
CA LEU A 344 18.55 0.61 -15.78
C LEU A 344 18.49 2.12 -16.05
N ARG A 345 17.31 2.74 -15.92
CA ARG A 345 17.12 4.19 -16.08
C ARG A 345 18.03 4.97 -15.15
N ARG A 346 18.17 4.53 -13.89
CA ARG A 346 19.06 5.16 -12.90
C ARG A 346 20.52 5.03 -13.30
N ARG A 347 20.97 3.84 -13.74
CA ARG A 347 22.34 3.63 -14.25
C ARG A 347 22.63 4.50 -15.48
N ILE A 348 21.68 4.60 -16.41
CA ILE A 348 21.78 5.49 -17.58
C ILE A 348 21.87 6.95 -17.13
N ALA A 349 21.00 7.41 -16.23
CA ALA A 349 21.04 8.79 -15.73
C ALA A 349 22.40 9.16 -15.11
N PHE A 350 23.01 8.27 -14.33
CA PHE A 350 24.33 8.51 -13.71
C PHE A 350 25.52 8.33 -14.66
N SER A 351 25.32 7.76 -15.85
CA SER A 351 26.33 7.79 -16.92
C SER A 351 26.41 9.14 -17.64
N ASN A 352 25.46 10.06 -17.38
CA ASN A 352 25.43 11.38 -18.00
C ASN A 352 26.75 12.13 -17.74
N PRO A 353 27.44 12.64 -18.78
CA PRO A 353 28.70 13.37 -18.64
C PRO A 353 28.66 14.54 -17.65
N LEU A 354 27.50 15.19 -17.49
CA LEU A 354 27.32 16.33 -16.58
C LEU A 354 27.24 15.91 -15.10
N VAL A 355 26.96 14.64 -14.82
CA VAL A 355 26.72 14.14 -13.46
C VAL A 355 27.78 13.12 -13.04
N ARG A 356 28.32 12.32 -13.96
CA ARG A 356 29.26 11.22 -13.67
C ARG A 356 30.55 11.64 -12.96
N GLY A 357 30.93 12.92 -13.06
CA GLY A 357 32.09 13.48 -12.39
C GLY A 357 31.83 13.97 -10.96
N ILE A 358 30.57 14.04 -10.54
CA ILE A 358 30.19 14.46 -9.19
C ILE A 358 30.52 13.32 -8.24
N LYS A 359 31.35 13.61 -7.23
CA LYS A 359 31.69 12.66 -6.16
C LYS A 359 30.88 12.90 -4.91
N ASP A 360 30.77 14.16 -4.54
CA ASP A 360 30.16 14.58 -3.29
C ASP A 360 28.91 15.43 -3.55
N ILE A 361 27.95 15.37 -2.64
CA ILE A 361 26.70 16.15 -2.72
C ILE A 361 26.59 17.02 -1.48
N ALA A 362 26.60 18.34 -1.67
CA ALA A 362 26.23 19.29 -0.61
C ALA A 362 24.70 19.36 -0.50
N PHE A 363 24.16 19.24 0.72
CA PHE A 363 22.72 19.29 0.94
C PHE A 363 22.38 19.84 2.34
N ILE A 364 21.14 20.27 2.50
CA ILE A 364 20.59 20.60 3.81
C ILE A 364 19.55 19.56 4.23
N LYS A 365 19.45 19.35 5.54
CA LYS A 365 18.26 18.77 6.15
C LYS A 365 17.47 19.90 6.77
N ARG A 366 16.14 19.88 6.63
CA ARG A 366 15.23 20.83 7.27
C ARG A 366 13.83 20.23 7.44
N HIS A 367 13.03 20.84 8.31
CA HIS A 367 11.59 20.64 8.30
C HIS A 367 10.95 21.49 7.19
N GLY A 368 9.79 21.03 6.68
CA GLY A 368 8.94 21.88 5.86
C GLY A 368 8.46 23.11 6.63
N ALA A 369 8.13 24.18 5.92
CA ALA A 369 7.55 25.38 6.53
C ALA A 369 6.25 25.05 7.26
N LEU A 370 5.95 25.79 8.32
CA LEU A 370 4.74 25.63 9.13
C LEU A 370 3.46 25.94 8.35
N LEU A 371 3.57 26.78 7.33
CA LEU A 371 2.49 27.12 6.41
C LEU A 371 2.86 26.61 5.01
N THR A 372 1.89 26.06 4.29
CA THR A 372 2.08 25.37 3.01
C THR A 372 1.61 26.22 1.83
N HIS A 373 1.82 27.55 1.86
CA HIS A 373 1.66 28.42 0.69
C HIS A 373 3.00 28.58 -0.04
N MET A 374 2.94 28.92 -1.34
CA MET A 374 4.08 28.84 -2.26
C MET A 374 5.30 29.71 -1.90
N VAL A 375 5.14 30.70 -1.02
CA VAL A 375 6.21 31.62 -0.60
C VAL A 375 6.68 31.44 0.84
N ASP A 376 5.93 30.71 1.68
CA ASP A 376 6.14 30.79 3.14
C ASP A 376 7.46 30.18 3.59
N GLN A 377 8.00 29.25 2.81
CA GLN A 377 9.32 28.69 3.03
C GLN A 377 10.44 29.74 3.08
N PHE A 378 10.23 30.92 2.52
CA PHE A 378 11.18 32.03 2.52
C PHE A 378 11.01 32.99 3.71
N TYR A 379 10.02 32.79 4.58
CA TYR A 379 9.85 33.56 5.81
C TYR A 379 10.43 32.80 7.00
N GLY A 380 11.45 33.36 7.66
CA GLY A 380 12.06 32.74 8.84
C GLY A 380 11.08 32.53 9.99
N ILE A 381 10.05 33.38 10.12
CA ILE A 381 8.97 33.25 11.10
C ILE A 381 8.12 31.97 10.89
N ALA A 382 8.06 31.45 9.66
CA ALA A 382 7.36 30.22 9.31
C ALA A 382 8.27 28.98 9.33
N ALA A 383 9.57 29.16 9.61
CA ALA A 383 10.52 28.08 9.68
C ALA A 383 10.37 27.28 10.98
N MET A 384 10.55 25.96 10.87
CA MET A 384 10.62 25.07 12.02
C MET A 384 12.08 24.67 12.26
N PRO A 385 12.63 24.87 13.48
CA PRO A 385 13.99 24.48 13.80
C PRO A 385 14.27 23.01 13.58
N GLY A 386 15.44 22.70 13.03
CA GLY A 386 15.89 21.34 12.80
C GLY A 386 16.81 21.21 11.59
N GLY A 387 17.62 20.16 11.61
CA GLY A 387 18.48 19.79 10.49
C GLY A 387 19.86 20.44 10.53
N GLY A 388 20.40 20.80 9.37
CA GLY A 388 21.80 21.25 9.25
C GLY A 388 22.30 21.29 7.80
N LEU A 389 23.57 21.65 7.65
CA LEU A 389 24.30 21.69 6.38
C LEU A 389 25.32 20.55 6.33
N TYR A 390 25.20 19.71 5.30
CA TYR A 390 25.95 18.47 5.20
C TYR A 390 26.58 18.29 3.82
N VAL A 391 27.61 17.46 3.78
CA VAL A 391 28.15 16.87 2.55
C VAL A 391 28.01 15.36 2.64
N LEU A 392 27.40 14.76 1.62
CA LEU A 392 27.47 13.32 1.37
C LEU A 392 28.72 13.07 0.54
N GLU A 393 29.77 12.58 1.20
CA GLU A 393 31.05 12.21 0.61
C GLU A 393 30.93 10.86 -0.08
N ASP A 394 31.60 10.73 -1.24
CA ASP A 394 31.61 9.53 -2.05
C ASP A 394 30.18 9.00 -2.35
N ALA A 395 29.28 9.92 -2.69
CA ALA A 395 27.82 9.75 -2.77
C ALA A 395 27.35 8.63 -3.70
N PHE A 396 28.20 8.22 -4.64
CA PHE A 396 27.91 7.17 -5.62
C PHE A 396 28.80 5.93 -5.48
N SER A 397 29.54 5.81 -4.37
CA SER A 397 30.33 4.62 -4.01
C SER A 397 29.58 3.73 -3.01
N ASP A 398 30.16 2.60 -2.61
CA ASP A 398 29.65 1.77 -1.51
C ASP A 398 30.10 2.24 -0.11
N ASP A 399 30.93 3.28 -0.01
CA ASP A 399 31.50 3.82 1.24
C ASP A 399 31.02 5.26 1.51
N GLN A 400 29.71 5.53 1.33
CA GLN A 400 29.19 6.88 1.48
C GLN A 400 29.25 7.37 2.93
N LYS A 401 29.64 8.62 3.12
CA LYS A 401 29.75 9.24 4.46
C LYS A 401 29.05 10.57 4.51
N VAL A 402 28.29 10.81 5.59
CA VAL A 402 27.67 12.11 5.83
C VAL A 402 28.54 12.91 6.79
N ARG A 403 29.04 14.05 6.34
CA ARG A 403 29.79 15.00 7.15
C ARG A 403 28.94 16.24 7.44
N ASP A 404 28.86 16.62 8.71
CA ASP A 404 28.32 17.91 9.13
C ASP A 404 29.36 19.02 8.89
N VAL A 405 29.05 19.95 8.00
CA VAL A 405 29.95 21.05 7.62
C VAL A 405 30.13 22.03 8.77
N LEU A 406 29.14 22.14 9.67
CA LEU A 406 29.10 23.13 10.75
C LEU A 406 29.56 22.58 12.10
N ALA A 407 29.88 21.29 12.21
CA ALA A 407 30.19 20.61 13.48
C ALA A 407 31.20 21.39 14.36
N ASN A 408 32.25 21.91 13.73
CA ASN A 408 33.32 22.66 14.39
C ASN A 408 33.36 24.14 13.99
N ALA A 409 32.45 24.60 13.14
CA ALA A 409 32.43 25.97 12.66
C ALA A 409 31.91 26.93 13.74
N VAL A 410 32.49 28.13 13.79
CA VAL A 410 32.05 29.26 14.60
C VAL A 410 31.98 30.46 13.68
N VAL A 411 30.94 31.29 13.81
CA VAL A 411 30.79 32.49 12.97
C VAL A 411 31.93 33.46 13.25
N GLU A 412 32.72 33.77 12.22
CA GLU A 412 33.92 34.61 12.31
C GLU A 412 33.60 36.10 12.09
N LYS A 413 32.52 36.39 11.37
CA LYS A 413 32.09 37.75 10.98
C LYS A 413 30.55 37.88 10.93
N GLY A 414 30.06 39.08 11.27
CA GLY A 414 28.65 39.49 11.26
C GLY A 414 28.02 39.52 12.64
N SER A 415 26.70 39.74 12.73
CA SER A 415 26.00 39.94 14.01
C SER A 415 26.05 38.72 14.93
N LEU A 416 26.13 37.51 14.37
CA LEU A 416 26.29 36.27 15.13
C LEU A 416 27.74 35.86 15.43
N LYS A 417 28.72 36.76 15.26
CA LYS A 417 30.14 36.45 15.52
C LYS A 417 30.36 35.80 16.89
N GLY A 418 31.15 34.73 16.90
CA GLY A 418 31.49 33.93 18.08
C GLY A 418 30.45 32.86 18.42
N GLN A 419 29.33 32.77 17.70
CA GLN A 419 28.31 31.76 17.91
C GLN A 419 28.49 30.56 16.99
N LYS A 420 28.01 29.40 17.42
CA LYS A 420 27.81 28.23 16.55
C LYS A 420 26.40 28.26 15.97
N LEU A 421 26.25 27.85 14.72
CA LEU A 421 24.95 27.63 14.10
C LEU A 421 24.53 26.18 14.33
N SER A 422 23.27 25.96 14.72
CA SER A 422 22.75 24.61 14.95
C SER A 422 21.27 24.55 14.61
N GLY A 423 20.84 23.43 14.02
CA GLY A 423 19.42 23.13 13.85
C GLY A 423 18.71 22.75 15.15
N GLY A 424 19.44 22.57 16.25
CA GLY A 424 18.89 22.05 17.50
C GLY A 424 18.53 20.58 17.39
N ARG A 425 17.59 20.12 18.23
CA ARG A 425 17.16 18.72 18.23
C ARG A 425 16.34 18.40 16.99
N SER A 426 16.62 17.23 16.39
CA SER A 426 15.82 16.68 15.30
C SER A 426 14.51 16.07 15.82
N LYS A 427 13.62 16.91 16.33
CA LYS A 427 12.23 16.56 16.68
C LYS A 427 11.25 17.51 16.01
N ARG A 428 10.02 17.06 15.79
CA ARG A 428 8.95 17.94 15.33
C ARG A 428 8.43 18.76 16.51
N TRP A 429 8.49 20.08 16.40
CA TRP A 429 8.01 21.01 17.41
C TRP A 429 6.49 21.18 17.32
N ASN A 430 5.82 21.28 18.46
CA ASN A 430 4.39 21.61 18.49
C ASN A 430 4.22 23.12 18.35
N MET A 431 4.30 23.60 17.12
CA MET A 431 4.14 25.00 16.75
C MET A 431 2.98 25.17 15.79
N ARG A 432 2.32 26.33 15.83
CA ARG A 432 1.23 26.69 14.93
C ARG A 432 1.45 28.09 14.38
N PHE A 433 1.29 28.22 13.08
CA PHE A 433 1.31 29.50 12.39
C PHE A 433 -0.13 30.00 12.20
N HIS A 434 -0.37 31.28 12.47
CA HIS A 434 -1.67 31.92 12.28
C HIS A 434 -1.59 32.90 11.10
N ASP A 435 -2.42 32.70 10.09
CA ASP A 435 -2.38 33.38 8.78
C ASP A 435 -3.24 34.65 8.68
N GLY A 436 -3.79 35.14 9.80
CA GLY A 436 -4.65 36.32 9.82
C GLY A 436 -3.90 37.65 9.68
N TRP A 437 -4.43 38.58 8.86
CA TRP A 437 -4.08 40.00 8.86
C TRP A 437 -4.50 40.65 10.20
N GLN A 438 -3.68 40.52 11.23
CA GLN A 438 -3.98 41.07 12.55
C GLN A 438 -3.01 42.20 12.91
N THR A 439 -3.50 43.08 13.77
CA THR A 439 -2.75 44.20 14.33
C THR A 439 -1.52 43.70 15.09
N SER A 440 -0.49 44.54 15.20
CA SER A 440 0.85 44.23 15.75
C SER A 440 0.91 43.82 17.23
N GLN A 441 -0.17 43.28 17.80
CA GLN A 441 -0.33 42.91 19.21
C GLN A 441 -0.58 41.42 19.44
N VAL A 442 -0.84 40.63 18.39
CA VAL A 442 -1.07 39.18 18.50
C VAL A 442 0.10 38.43 17.87
N PRO A 443 0.68 37.40 18.54
CA PRO A 443 1.70 36.57 17.93
C PRO A 443 1.19 35.89 16.65
N THR A 444 2.04 35.83 15.63
CA THR A 444 1.82 35.04 14.41
C THR A 444 2.15 33.56 14.65
N LEU A 445 3.02 33.29 15.62
CA LEU A 445 3.52 31.96 15.93
C LEU A 445 3.19 31.57 17.38
N PHE A 446 2.56 30.40 17.55
CA PHE A 446 2.16 29.87 18.85
C PHE A 446 2.76 28.48 19.10
N GLY A 447 2.78 28.07 20.37
CA GLY A 447 3.25 26.74 20.77
C GLY A 447 4.61 26.79 21.46
N GLU A 448 5.32 25.67 21.41
CA GLU A 448 6.56 25.44 22.17
C GLU A 448 7.62 26.52 21.96
N GLU A 449 8.41 26.80 22.99
CA GLU A 449 9.72 27.44 22.82
C GLU A 449 10.68 26.46 22.18
N THR A 450 11.35 26.90 21.12
CA THR A 450 12.21 26.07 20.30
C THR A 450 13.69 26.30 20.59
N GLU A 451 14.50 25.28 20.33
CA GLU A 451 15.96 25.38 20.40
C GLU A 451 16.58 25.13 19.02
N GLY A 452 17.65 25.88 18.71
CA GLY A 452 18.27 25.87 17.38
C GLY A 452 17.50 26.70 16.36
N GLY A 453 18.06 26.77 15.16
CA GLY A 453 17.54 27.48 14.01
C GLY A 453 17.13 26.58 12.86
N ALA A 454 16.91 27.19 11.70
CA ALA A 454 16.50 26.51 10.48
C ALA A 454 17.35 26.95 9.28
N PHE A 455 17.53 26.03 8.33
CA PHE A 455 18.38 26.21 7.15
C PHE A 455 17.54 26.23 5.86
N LEU A 456 17.95 27.06 4.91
CA LEU A 456 17.30 27.20 3.61
C LEU A 456 18.32 27.43 2.50
N SER A 457 17.97 27.02 1.28
CA SER A 457 18.63 27.40 0.02
C SER A 457 20.17 27.33 0.04
N PRO A 458 20.78 26.15 0.20
CA PRO A 458 22.22 26.01 0.00
C PRO A 458 22.54 26.22 -1.48
N GLU A 459 23.57 26.99 -1.76
CA GLU A 459 24.11 27.27 -3.08
C GLU A 459 25.61 27.04 -3.05
N LEU A 460 26.17 26.41 -4.08
CA LEU A 460 27.59 26.10 -4.17
C LEU A 460 28.29 27.10 -5.09
N SER A 461 29.49 27.54 -4.72
CA SER A 461 30.33 28.34 -5.60
C SER A 461 30.69 27.56 -6.87
N PHE A 462 30.98 28.28 -7.96
CA PHE A 462 31.29 27.67 -9.25
C PHE A 462 32.44 26.64 -9.19
N ASP A 463 33.44 26.89 -8.34
CA ASP A 463 34.57 25.99 -8.14
C ASP A 463 34.33 24.89 -7.10
N GLY A 464 33.13 24.84 -6.51
CA GLY A 464 32.75 23.82 -5.53
C GLY A 464 33.39 23.95 -4.16
N LYS A 465 34.03 25.09 -3.84
CA LYS A 465 34.79 25.25 -2.59
C LYS A 465 34.05 25.98 -1.48
N GLN A 466 33.01 26.72 -1.80
CA GLN A 466 32.24 27.52 -0.84
C GLN A 466 30.76 27.25 -0.96
N ILE A 467 30.06 27.29 0.17
CA ILE A 467 28.61 27.15 0.26
C ILE A 467 28.03 28.45 0.78
N LEU A 468 27.07 29.01 0.07
CA LEU A 468 26.15 30.04 0.57
C LEU A 468 24.88 29.37 1.07
N PHE A 469 24.33 29.81 2.18
CA PHE A 469 23.06 29.27 2.69
C PHE A 469 22.34 30.31 3.54
N ALA A 470 21.03 30.16 3.65
CA ALA A 470 20.21 30.97 4.54
C ALA A 470 20.01 30.26 5.88
N TYR A 471 20.14 31.01 6.98
CA TYR A 471 19.88 30.53 8.34
C TYR A 471 19.08 31.55 9.13
N THR A 472 18.10 31.07 9.89
CA THR A 472 17.36 31.87 10.87
C THR A 472 17.51 31.23 12.23
N GLU A 473 17.69 32.03 13.27
CA GLU A 473 17.86 31.53 14.64
C GLU A 473 16.58 30.95 15.23
N CYS A 474 15.43 31.26 14.63
CA CYS A 474 14.09 30.95 15.15
C CYS A 474 13.90 31.42 16.61
N LYS A 475 14.43 32.60 16.94
CA LYS A 475 14.37 33.24 18.26
C LYS A 475 13.78 34.64 18.16
N GLY A 476 13.54 35.27 19.30
CA GLY A 476 13.00 36.62 19.36
C GLY A 476 11.48 36.68 19.19
N SER A 477 10.98 37.90 18.96
CA SER A 477 9.55 38.19 18.90
C SER A 477 8.82 37.34 17.85
N ARG A 478 7.65 36.83 18.24
CA ARG A 478 6.78 36.00 17.40
C ARG A 478 5.70 36.82 16.69
N ILE A 479 5.80 38.14 16.73
CA ILE A 479 4.78 39.07 16.23
C ILE A 479 5.16 39.54 14.83
N HIS A 480 4.16 39.62 13.95
CA HIS A 480 4.27 40.33 12.68
C HIS A 480 4.02 41.83 12.90
N HIS A 481 5.01 42.65 12.54
CA HIS A 481 4.91 44.11 12.57
C HIS A 481 4.26 44.62 11.28
N ALA A 482 2.95 44.86 11.33
CA ALA A 482 2.21 45.39 10.18
C ALA A 482 2.51 46.89 9.97
N HIS A 483 3.13 47.23 8.84
CA HIS A 483 3.36 48.61 8.38
C HIS A 483 3.56 48.63 6.86
N MET A 484 3.58 49.80 6.23
CA MET A 484 3.89 49.96 4.80
C MET A 484 5.28 50.57 4.54
N ASP A 485 6.03 50.82 5.61
CA ASP A 485 7.38 51.39 5.54
C ASP A 485 8.40 50.33 5.09
N HIS A 486 8.77 50.33 3.81
CA HIS A 486 9.71 49.35 3.25
C HIS A 486 11.15 49.48 3.79
N SER A 487 11.46 50.54 4.56
CA SER A 487 12.77 50.67 5.22
C SER A 487 12.88 49.86 6.51
N LYS A 488 11.77 49.23 6.95
CA LYS A 488 11.68 48.46 8.19
C LYS A 488 11.35 47.00 7.90
N GLY A 489 11.89 46.10 8.73
CA GLY A 489 11.54 44.68 8.71
C GLY A 489 10.19 44.41 9.36
N HIS A 490 9.48 43.41 8.84
CA HIS A 490 8.19 42.97 9.37
C HIS A 490 8.30 41.99 10.57
N TRP A 491 9.49 41.50 10.87
CA TRP A 491 9.74 40.51 11.91
C TRP A 491 11.02 40.82 12.67
N ASP A 492 11.14 40.23 13.86
CA ASP A 492 12.37 40.21 14.65
C ASP A 492 13.55 39.65 13.83
N GLU A 493 14.74 40.19 14.02
CA GLU A 493 15.96 39.77 13.31
C GLU A 493 16.21 38.26 13.48
N GLY A 494 15.93 37.71 14.66
CA GLY A 494 16.04 36.26 14.93
C GLY A 494 14.98 35.38 14.25
N ARG A 495 14.01 35.99 13.56
CA ARG A 495 12.95 35.35 12.74
C ARG A 495 13.06 35.68 11.26
N VAL A 496 14.15 36.31 10.83
CA VAL A 496 14.47 36.54 9.42
C VAL A 496 15.59 35.58 9.02
N TYR A 497 15.63 35.21 7.73
CA TYR A 497 16.76 34.46 7.20
C TYR A 497 17.91 35.40 6.90
N ASN A 498 19.06 35.11 7.49
CA ASN A 498 20.33 35.73 7.17
C ASN A 498 21.15 34.83 6.27
N ILE A 499 21.90 35.41 5.34
CA ILE A 499 22.76 34.68 4.41
C ILE A 499 24.14 34.50 5.04
N PHE A 500 24.63 33.28 5.01
CA PHE A 500 25.94 32.88 5.46
C PHE A 500 26.73 32.29 4.30
N LYS A 501 28.06 32.44 4.35
CA LYS A 501 28.98 31.67 3.52
C LYS A 501 29.91 30.85 4.40
N ILE A 502 30.37 29.71 3.89
CA ILE A 502 31.36 28.85 4.54
C ILE A 502 32.15 28.09 3.47
N ASN A 503 33.40 27.72 3.76
CA ASN A 503 34.12 26.77 2.91
C ASN A 503 33.58 25.34 3.12
N VAL A 504 33.65 24.50 2.08
CA VAL A 504 33.13 23.12 2.14
C VAL A 504 33.82 22.26 3.21
N ASP A 505 35.04 22.61 3.61
CA ASP A 505 35.78 21.97 4.70
C ASP A 505 35.32 22.40 6.11
N GLY A 506 34.38 23.35 6.20
CA GLY A 506 33.83 23.87 7.46
C GLY A 506 34.56 25.10 8.03
N SER A 507 35.55 25.65 7.31
CA SER A 507 36.26 26.88 7.71
C SER A 507 35.62 28.16 7.16
N GLY A 508 35.93 29.32 7.76
CA GLY A 508 35.58 30.62 7.18
C GLY A 508 34.07 30.91 7.20
N LEU A 509 33.38 30.50 8.26
CA LEU A 509 31.94 30.76 8.40
C LEU A 509 31.71 32.25 8.66
N GLU A 510 31.07 32.93 7.72
CA GLU A 510 30.77 34.36 7.83
C GLU A 510 29.30 34.61 7.53
N GLN A 511 28.66 35.48 8.32
CA GLN A 511 27.38 36.06 7.99
C GLN A 511 27.59 37.25 7.03
N ILE A 512 26.77 37.31 5.98
CA ILE A 512 26.91 38.25 4.86
C ILE A 512 25.81 39.33 4.88
N THR A 513 24.66 39.02 5.47
CA THR A 513 23.54 39.97 5.65
C THR A 513 23.31 40.23 7.13
N ASP A 514 22.84 41.43 7.45
CA ASP A 514 22.44 41.82 8.81
C ASP A 514 20.94 41.64 9.02
#